data_AF-A0A662ZIC6-F1
#
_entry.id   AF-A0A662ZIC6-F1
#
_cell.length_a   1.000
_cell.length_b   1.000
_cell.length_c   1.000
_cell.angle_alpha   90.00
_cell.angle_beta   90.00
_cell.angle_gamma   90.00
#
_symmetry.space_group_name_H-M   'P 1'
#
loop_
_entity.id
_entity.type
_entity.pdbx_description
1 polymer ?
#
loop_
_entity_poly.entity_id
_entity_poly.type
_entity_poly.pdbx_seq_one_letter_code
_entity_poly.pdbx_strand_id
1 'polypeptide(L)'
;MKPANLEEKELLTVEEAITLFNLSRGKFKRLIREVELSFVVHYGRQQRFIVREELMKYLSNGKQEELANAKNGRTKKRLEA
;
A
#
# COMPACT_ATOMS: atom_id res chain seq x y z
N MET A 1 22.24 11.06 -10.44
CA MET A 1 20.78 11.31 -10.58
C MET A 1 20.23 11.54 -9.19
N LYS A 2 19.80 12.78 -8.88
CA LYS A 2 19.05 13.05 -7.64
C LYS A 2 17.74 12.28 -7.73
N PRO A 3 17.38 11.41 -6.77
CA PRO A 3 16.02 10.88 -6.75
C PRO A 3 15.13 12.11 -6.53
N ALA A 4 14.24 12.40 -7.48
CA ALA A 4 13.20 13.39 -7.27
C ALA A 4 12.53 13.08 -5.92
N ASN A 5 12.49 14.06 -5.02
CA ASN A 5 11.97 13.90 -3.67
C ASN A 5 10.61 13.20 -3.73
N LEU A 6 10.58 11.95 -3.28
CA LEU A 6 9.35 11.15 -3.18
C LEU A 6 8.31 11.85 -2.31
N GLU A 7 8.76 12.75 -1.44
CA GLU A 7 7.96 13.57 -0.54
C GLU A 7 7.20 14.71 -1.24
N GLU A 8 7.64 15.15 -2.42
CA GLU A 8 7.01 16.23 -3.19
C GLU A 8 5.97 15.71 -4.21
N LYS A 9 5.89 14.39 -4.43
CA LYS A 9 4.91 13.80 -5.35
C LYS A 9 3.55 13.60 -4.68
N GLU A 10 2.53 14.17 -5.30
CA GLU A 10 1.11 13.97 -4.91
C GLU A 10 0.63 12.56 -5.28
N LEU A 11 1.13 12.02 -6.39
CA LEU A 11 0.85 10.68 -6.89
C LEU A 11 2.07 9.78 -6.76
N LEU A 12 1.93 8.74 -5.96
CA LEU A 12 2.94 7.72 -5.72
C LEU A 12 2.59 6.47 -6.51
N THR A 13 3.58 5.76 -7.02
CA THR A 13 3.35 4.36 -7.43
C THR A 13 3.11 3.49 -6.20
N VAL A 14 2.53 2.31 -6.41
CA VAL A 14 2.30 1.34 -5.33
C VAL A 14 3.59 1.04 -4.56
N GLU A 15 4.73 0.93 -5.24
CA GLU A 15 6.02 0.64 -4.60
C GLU A 15 6.59 1.84 -3.82
N GLU A 16 6.45 3.05 -4.37
CA GLU A 16 6.81 4.29 -3.67
C GLU A 16 5.98 4.44 -2.38
N ALA A 17 4.66 4.24 -2.44
CA ALA A 17 3.77 4.32 -1.28
C ALA A 17 4.11 3.28 -0.20
N ILE A 18 4.43 2.04 -0.61
CA ILE A 18 4.88 0.99 0.32
C ILE A 18 6.17 1.42 1.03
N THR A 19 7.12 2.00 0.29
CA THR A 19 8.42 2.42 0.85
C THR A 19 8.25 3.62 1.76
N LEU A 20 7.46 4.62 1.35
CA LEU A 20 7.26 5.87 2.09
C LEU A 20 6.53 5.65 3.42
N PHE A 21 5.50 4.81 3.42
CA PHE A 21 4.68 4.53 4.61
C PHE A 21 5.06 3.22 5.31
N ASN A 22 6.18 2.60 4.90
CA ASN A 22 6.69 1.33 5.44
C ASN A 22 5.62 0.22 5.53
N LEU A 23 4.80 0.07 4.48
CA LEU A 23 3.65 -0.84 4.45
C LEU A 23 4.08 -2.25 4.01
N SER A 24 3.34 -3.27 4.45
CA SER A 24 3.57 -4.63 3.95
C SER A 24 3.15 -4.75 2.49
N ARG A 25 4.09 -5.04 1.57
CA ARG A 25 3.85 -5.17 0.13
C ARG A 25 2.67 -6.08 -0.21
N GLY A 26 2.59 -7.24 0.43
CA GLY A 26 1.55 -8.22 0.17
C GLY A 26 0.16 -7.73 0.58
N LYS A 27 0.05 -7.14 1.77
CA LYS A 27 -1.22 -6.63 2.30
C LYS A 27 -1.70 -5.42 1.53
N PHE A 28 -0.79 -4.49 1.23
CA PHE A 28 -1.14 -3.29 0.48
C PHE A 28 -1.58 -3.63 -0.94
N LYS A 29 -0.86 -4.51 -1.65
CA LYS A 29 -1.26 -4.98 -3.00
C LYS A 29 -2.60 -5.72 -3.00
N ARG A 30 -2.89 -6.45 -1.92
CA ARG A 30 -4.15 -7.16 -1.74
C ARG A 30 -5.31 -6.18 -1.47
N LEU A 31 -5.10 -5.22 -0.56
CA LEU A 31 -6.04 -4.16 -0.23
C LEU A 31 -6.48 -3.39 -1.48
N ILE A 32 -5.53 -2.88 -2.28
CA ILE A 32 -5.83 -2.13 -3.52
C ILE A 32 -6.40 -2.99 -4.65
N ARG A 33 -6.51 -4.31 -4.47
CA ARG A 33 -7.09 -5.25 -5.45
C ARG A 33 -8.49 -5.69 -5.04
N GLU A 34 -8.71 -5.92 -3.75
CA GLU A 34 -10.00 -6.37 -3.20
C GLU A 34 -10.95 -5.21 -2.90
N VAL A 35 -10.41 -4.02 -2.59
CA VAL A 35 -11.19 -2.86 -2.19
C VAL A 35 -10.93 -1.71 -3.16
N GLU A 36 -11.99 -1.14 -3.71
CA GLU A 36 -11.92 0.13 -4.41
C GLU A 36 -11.78 1.25 -3.37
N LEU A 37 -10.61 1.89 -3.35
CA LEU A 37 -10.24 2.87 -2.35
C LEU A 37 -10.08 4.24 -3.00
N SER A 38 -10.57 5.28 -2.35
CA SER A 38 -10.54 6.66 -2.85
C SER A 38 -9.13 7.18 -3.13
N PHE A 39 -8.11 6.61 -2.49
CA PHE A 39 -6.70 6.95 -2.74
C PHE A 39 -6.08 6.20 -3.93
N VAL A 40 -6.77 5.24 -4.54
CA VAL A 40 -6.25 4.47 -5.68
C VAL A 40 -6.80 5.05 -6.98
N VAL A 41 -5.91 5.59 -7.80
CA VAL A 41 -6.24 6.13 -9.12
C VAL A 41 -5.78 5.16 -10.18
N HIS A 42 -6.69 4.77 -11.07
CA HIS A 42 -6.37 3.94 -12.22
C HIS A 42 -5.96 4.83 -13.38
N TYR A 43 -4.73 4.67 -13.86
CA TYR A 43 -4.23 5.36 -15.05
C TYR A 43 -4.10 4.36 -16.21
N GLY A 44 -5.02 4.48 -17.16
CA GLY A 44 -5.11 3.54 -18.28
C GLY A 44 -5.52 2.13 -17.84
N ARG A 45 -5.10 1.11 -18.61
CA ARG A 45 -5.55 -0.28 -18.43
C ARG A 45 -4.79 -1.08 -17.36
N GLN A 46 -3.62 -0.62 -16.92
CA GLN A 46 -2.71 -1.45 -16.11
C GLN A 46 -2.03 -0.72 -14.94
N GLN A 47 -1.90 0.61 -14.96
CA GLN A 47 -1.17 1.34 -13.92
C GLN A 47 -2.10 1.86 -12.85
N ARG A 48 -1.69 1.67 -11.59
CA ARG A 48 -2.37 2.20 -10.40
C ARG A 48 -1.43 3.16 -9.70
N PHE A 49 -1.94 4.35 -9.45
CA PHE A 49 -1.29 5.38 -8.66
C PHE A 49 -2.02 5.52 -7.33
N ILE A 50 -1.28 5.97 -6.33
CA ILE A 50 -1.71 6.16 -4.96
C ILE A 50 -1.61 7.64 -4.66
N VAL A 51 -2.73 8.26 -4.32
CA VAL A 51 -2.77 9.66 -3.88
C VAL A 51 -2.23 9.72 -2.45
N ARG A 52 -1.12 10.44 -2.26
CA ARG A 52 -0.40 10.52 -0.98
C ARG A 52 -1.29 11.04 0.14
N GLU A 53 -1.99 12.15 -0.08
CA GLU A 53 -2.84 12.78 0.94
C GLU A 53 -3.99 11.87 1.37
N GLU A 54 -4.67 11.24 0.42
CA GLU A 54 -5.79 10.34 0.71
C GLU A 54 -5.31 9.07 1.42
N LEU A 55 -4.14 8.53 1.04
CA LEU A 55 -3.52 7.42 1.77
C LEU A 55 -3.16 7.84 3.20
N MET A 56 -2.61 9.04 3.40
CA MET A 56 -2.26 9.56 4.72
C MET A 56 -3.50 9.74 5.61
N LYS A 57 -4.60 10.26 5.05
CA LYS A 57 -5.90 10.34 5.74
C LYS A 57 -6.43 8.94 6.07
N TYR A 58 -6.34 7.99 5.14
CA TYR A 58 -6.75 6.61 5.35
C TYR A 58 -5.99 5.96 6.51
N LEU A 59 -4.67 6.12 6.56
CA LEU A 59 -3.82 5.60 7.63
C LEU A 59 -4.07 6.30 8.97
N SER A 60 -4.26 7.63 8.95
CA SER A 60 -4.55 8.43 10.16
C SER A 60 -5.88 8.06 10.82
N ASN A 61 -6.83 7.55 10.05
CA ASN A 61 -8.15 7.15 10.53
C ASN A 61 -8.15 5.77 11.25
N GLY A 62 -7.01 5.33 11.79
CA GLY A 62 -6.86 4.06 12.51
C GLY A 62 -6.89 2.79 11.64
N LYS A 63 -7.17 2.90 10.34
CA LYS A 63 -7.20 1.76 9.41
C LYS A 63 -5.82 1.16 9.12
N GLN A 64 -4.76 1.82 9.59
CA GLN A 64 -3.42 1.22 9.64
C GLN A 64 -3.43 -0.07 10.47
N GLU A 65 -4.31 -0.17 11.47
CA GLU A 65 -4.46 -1.38 12.27
C GLU A 65 -5.07 -2.53 11.46
N GLU A 66 -5.93 -2.28 10.48
CA GLU A 66 -6.43 -3.32 9.57
C GLU A 66 -5.34 -3.86 8.64
N LEU A 67 -4.40 -2.99 8.24
CA LEU A 67 -3.21 -3.38 7.48
C LEU A 67 -2.14 -4.04 8.37
N ALA A 68 -2.02 -3.66 9.64
CA ALA A 68 -1.06 -4.25 10.59
C ALA A 68 -1.57 -5.58 11.18
N ASN A 69 -2.83 -5.65 11.59
CA ASN A 69 -3.50 -6.76 12.30
C ASN A 69 -4.25 -7.76 11.42
N ALA A 70 -4.18 -7.68 10.09
CA ALA A 70 -4.39 -8.87 9.27
C ALA A 70 -3.30 -9.90 9.65
N LYS A 71 -3.59 -10.70 10.68
CA LYS A 71 -2.78 -11.79 11.17
C LYS A 71 -2.25 -12.56 9.97
N ASN A 72 -0.97 -12.91 10.04
CA ASN A 72 -0.35 -13.89 9.17
C ASN A 72 -1.30 -15.09 8.98
N GLY A 73 -2.06 -15.08 7.88
CA GLY A 73 -2.70 -16.27 7.31
C GLY A 73 -1.67 -17.21 6.67
N ARG A 74 -0.37 -17.01 6.95
CA ARG A 74 0.61 -18.09 6.86
C ARG A 74 0.61 -18.84 8.18
N THR A 75 -0.27 -19.82 8.28
CA THR A 75 0.10 -21.06 8.95
C THR A 75 1.43 -21.49 8.33
N LYS A 76 2.53 -21.29 9.04
CA LYS A 76 3.79 -22.01 8.78
C LYS A 76 3.45 -23.50 8.92
N LYS A 77 3.06 -24.15 7.84
CA LYS A 77 3.11 -25.61 7.73
C LYS A 77 4.16 -25.98 6.69
N ARG A 78 5.41 -25.71 7.06
CA ARG A 78 6.53 -26.60 6.76
C ARG A 78 7.08 -27.00 8.11
N LEU A 79 6.37 -27.93 8.77
CA LEU A 79 7.04 -28.85 9.65
C LEU A 79 7.98 -29.66 8.76
N GLU A 80 9.18 -29.87 9.28
CA GLU A 80 10.18 -30.80 8.81
C GLU A 80 9.56 -32.11 8.28
N ALA A 81 10.12 -32.59 7.17
CA ALA A 81 10.12 -33.97 6.75
C ALA A 81 11.45 -34.22 6.04
#